data_AF-A0A812LUA8-F1
#
_entry.id   AF-A0A812LUA8-F1
#
_cell.length_a   1.000
_cell.length_b   1.000
_cell.length_c   1.000
_cell.angle_alpha   90.00
_cell.angle_beta   90.00
_cell.angle_gamma   90.00
#
_symmetry.space_group_name_H-M   'P 1'
#
loop_
_entity.id
_entity.type
_entity.pdbx_description
1 polymer ?
#
loop_
_entity_poly.entity_id
_entity_poly.type
_entity_poly.pdbx_seq_one_letter_code
_entity_poly.pdbx_strand_id
1 'polypeptide(L)'
;MLCSSCGPWHDCRNPVDDEERHMHMSLCKYGPTADRRDAARVCRRPRTFIYGHVGRLDLPAQGEGAKDFTYVSGLAVRSSQGTYDFRDGDGIVPLLLRPLGRPGGCSATAAAVLAGEVLSRLEGFDFRGVPAHAQIADRVGAMLKRLLSGETALSLLASLNPKQPLFLEDQRHLAEAILQEVEAAEAIDVHTHLFSASHGETLMEYGIDAMLTYHYLVSEYLASSSESPKEFYALSRTEQAGRVWEGLFVNSTPLSEPCRGVLTTLSALGLKEEVAGRDLAAIRRWYAGQDAEMFNEKMMRLARLRYIVTSHDPFESDQLQHCLTPPTCPPRYRSALALDKLLEGDWPEVCRTLKGLGRPSTLGAATELARECVRAIQPVFITAATPDGFSYARDCVPDGLLEDNLSSASAPSPQQVLDAVILPLCREFDVPLSLRMGTRRAVSPSLGLAGDGVGSAELRSLGHLCEANQDVKFLFTVLSRTDQHEAAVLATKFRNLHLWGCWWYCNQPSVVSEVTSLRLEMLGTKFTFQASSARVHDQLIYKWIHARSMLSKLLVSKYTELMATGYRVSRGDLRRDVGRLLGGSFEEFLQKKL
;
A
#
# COMPACT_ATOMS: atom_id res chain seq x y z
N MET A 1 46.73 6.38 47.85
CA MET A 1 48.12 6.88 47.73
C MET A 1 48.99 5.70 47.34
N LEU A 2 50.02 5.92 46.50
CA LEU A 2 51.27 5.13 46.36
C LEU A 2 51.12 3.61 46.05
N CYS A 3 51.58 3.11 44.90
CA CYS A 3 52.97 2.67 44.59
C CYS A 3 53.39 1.36 45.30
N SER A 4 54.31 0.52 44.81
CA SER A 4 54.89 0.27 43.47
C SER A 4 55.84 -0.95 43.59
N SER A 5 56.08 -1.73 42.52
CA SER A 5 57.28 -2.57 42.38
C SER A 5 57.53 -3.03 40.93
N CYS A 6 58.80 -3.13 40.54
CA CYS A 6 59.23 -3.46 39.17
C CYS A 6 60.22 -4.64 39.12
N GLY A 7 60.15 -5.40 38.03
CA GLY A 7 61.32 -5.80 37.21
C GLY A 7 62.14 -7.03 37.65
N PRO A 8 63.33 -7.27 37.03
CA PRO A 8 63.96 -6.45 35.95
C PRO A 8 64.78 -7.22 34.85
N TRP A 9 65.28 -6.47 33.84
CA TRP A 9 66.43 -6.77 32.90
C TRP A 9 66.30 -7.97 31.93
N HIS A 10 66.95 -8.09 30.75
CA HIS A 10 67.98 -7.39 29.91
C HIS A 10 67.82 -7.99 28.46
N ASP A 11 68.38 -7.61 27.29
CA ASP A 11 69.11 -6.47 26.64
C ASP A 11 69.14 -6.79 25.09
N CYS A 12 69.58 -6.05 24.06
CA CYS A 12 70.13 -4.69 23.83
C CYS A 12 70.07 -4.31 22.30
N ARG A 13 70.39 -3.04 21.96
CA ARG A 13 71.01 -2.50 20.69
C ARG A 13 70.33 -2.57 19.28
N ASN A 14 70.09 -1.36 18.74
CA ASN A 14 70.13 -0.93 17.31
C ASN A 14 71.62 -0.63 16.88
N PRO A 15 72.02 -0.07 15.69
CA PRO A 15 71.24 0.66 14.65
C PRO A 15 71.69 0.61 13.14
N VAL A 16 70.87 1.25 12.27
CA VAL A 16 71.21 2.19 11.14
C VAL A 16 71.96 1.74 9.85
N ASP A 17 71.22 1.92 8.73
CA ASP A 17 71.46 2.51 7.38
C ASP A 17 72.53 2.04 6.34
N ASP A 18 71.97 1.76 5.14
CA ASP A 18 72.29 2.28 3.77
C ASP A 18 73.19 1.60 2.69
N GLU A 19 72.78 1.95 1.45
CA GLU A 19 73.40 1.94 0.11
C GLU A 19 73.68 0.69 -0.78
N GLU A 20 73.11 0.81 -2.00
CA GLU A 20 73.65 0.49 -3.35
C GLU A 20 73.96 -0.96 -3.87
N ARG A 21 73.09 -1.36 -4.82
CA ARG A 21 73.40 -1.72 -6.24
C ARG A 21 73.54 -3.18 -6.76
N HIS A 22 72.89 -3.33 -7.94
CA HIS A 22 73.28 -4.04 -9.18
C HIS A 22 72.82 -5.48 -9.50
N MET A 23 72.17 -5.58 -10.68
CA MET A 23 72.20 -6.67 -11.68
C MET A 23 71.45 -8.00 -11.36
N HIS A 24 70.88 -8.75 -12.33
CA HIS A 24 70.73 -8.56 -13.79
C HIS A 24 69.49 -9.33 -14.34
N MET A 25 68.99 -8.93 -15.54
CA MET A 25 68.24 -9.68 -16.60
C MET A 25 67.45 -10.97 -16.24
N SER A 26 66.22 -11.19 -16.74
CA SER A 26 65.87 -11.25 -18.19
C SER A 26 64.34 -11.08 -18.38
N LEU A 27 63.77 -10.25 -19.27
CA LEU A 27 63.81 -10.16 -20.76
C LEU A 27 63.00 -11.20 -21.56
N CYS A 28 61.73 -10.88 -21.85
CA CYS A 28 60.97 -11.14 -23.09
C CYS A 28 59.66 -10.33 -23.03
N LYS A 29 59.55 -9.10 -23.56
CA LYS A 29 59.36 -8.73 -24.98
C LYS A 29 58.29 -9.55 -25.72
N TYR A 30 57.07 -9.00 -25.82
CA TYR A 30 56.51 -8.54 -27.10
C TYR A 30 55.33 -7.56 -26.89
N GLY A 31 55.21 -6.60 -27.81
CA GLY A 31 54.15 -5.61 -28.05
C GLY A 31 54.41 -5.01 -29.45
N PRO A 32 53.68 -3.99 -29.97
CA PRO A 32 52.68 -3.10 -29.36
C PRO A 32 51.25 -3.42 -29.94
N THR A 33 50.17 -2.64 -29.91
CA THR A 33 49.84 -1.18 -29.77
C THR A 33 48.57 -0.99 -28.92
N ALA A 34 48.47 0.02 -28.03
CA ALA A 34 47.85 1.35 -28.23
C ALA A 34 46.39 1.30 -28.78
N ASP A 35 45.43 2.08 -28.25
CA ASP A 35 45.55 3.42 -27.65
C ASP A 35 44.83 3.62 -26.28
N ARG A 36 44.92 4.82 -25.68
CA ARG A 36 44.47 5.19 -24.33
C ARG A 36 43.31 6.20 -24.29
N ARG A 37 42.33 5.93 -23.42
CA ARG A 37 41.53 6.85 -22.55
C ARG A 37 40.41 6.02 -21.88
N ASP A 38 39.91 6.28 -20.67
CA ASP A 38 40.03 7.45 -19.78
C ASP A 38 40.38 7.09 -18.32
N ALA A 39 40.64 8.11 -17.50
CA ALA A 39 41.05 7.97 -16.10
C ALA A 39 39.91 8.15 -15.07
N ALA A 40 39.89 7.23 -14.11
CA ALA A 40 39.25 7.24 -12.78
C ALA A 40 38.41 8.46 -12.32
N ARG A 41 37.17 8.15 -11.89
CA ARG A 41 36.62 8.72 -10.64
C ARG A 41 35.87 7.64 -9.84
N VAL A 42 36.39 7.30 -8.66
CA VAL A 42 35.87 6.20 -7.82
C VAL A 42 34.96 6.76 -6.72
N CYS A 43 33.64 6.63 -6.89
CA CYS A 43 32.69 6.77 -5.79
C CYS A 43 32.40 5.40 -5.17
N ARG A 44 32.81 5.20 -3.91
CA ARG A 44 32.50 3.98 -3.15
C ARG A 44 31.01 3.98 -2.75
N ARG A 45 30.24 3.01 -3.26
CA ARG A 45 28.92 2.68 -2.67
C ARG A 45 29.11 1.90 -1.36
N PRO A 46 28.19 2.01 -0.38
CA PRO A 46 28.18 1.13 0.79
C PRO A 46 27.92 -0.33 0.36
N ARG A 47 28.51 -1.28 1.09
CA ARG A 47 28.33 -2.73 0.83
C ARG A 47 27.15 -3.29 1.62
N THR A 48 25.97 -3.32 1.01
CA THR A 48 24.88 -4.18 1.48
C THR A 48 25.24 -5.63 1.16
N PHE A 49 25.49 -6.46 2.18
CA PHE A 49 25.79 -7.89 2.00
C PHE A 49 24.52 -8.69 1.71
N ILE A 50 24.10 -8.72 0.45
CA ILE A 50 23.06 -9.64 -0.03
C ILE A 50 23.72 -10.99 -0.31
N TYR A 51 23.42 -12.01 0.51
CA TYR A 51 23.85 -13.38 0.28
C TYR A 51 23.02 -14.05 -0.83
N GLY A 52 23.36 -13.78 -2.09
CA GLY A 52 22.91 -14.60 -3.22
C GLY A 52 23.65 -15.94 -3.25
N HIS A 53 22.92 -17.05 -3.44
CA HIS A 53 23.49 -18.39 -3.46
C HIS A 53 23.20 -19.08 -4.80
N VAL A 54 24.27 -19.38 -5.54
CA VAL A 54 24.22 -20.02 -6.85
C VAL A 54 24.29 -21.53 -6.71
N GLY A 55 23.16 -22.22 -6.90
CA GLY A 55 23.09 -23.67 -7.03
C GLY A 55 23.45 -24.13 -8.45
N ARG A 56 23.80 -25.41 -8.61
CA ARG A 56 23.98 -26.07 -9.92
C ARG A 56 22.79 -26.98 -10.25
N LEU A 57 22.57 -27.18 -11.55
CA LEU A 57 21.58 -28.09 -12.13
C LEU A 57 22.31 -29.15 -12.95
N ASP A 58 21.98 -30.42 -12.74
CA ASP A 58 22.36 -31.49 -13.66
C ASP A 58 21.47 -31.41 -14.91
N LEU A 59 21.98 -30.73 -15.95
CA LEU A 59 21.34 -30.66 -17.25
C LEU A 59 21.80 -31.85 -18.12
N PRO A 60 20.90 -32.48 -18.89
CA PRO A 60 21.32 -33.41 -19.95
C PRO A 60 22.21 -32.67 -20.97
N ALA A 61 23.07 -33.44 -21.66
CA ALA A 61 24.08 -32.88 -22.56
C ALA A 61 23.48 -31.93 -23.62
N GLN A 62 24.26 -30.91 -23.98
CA GLN A 62 23.80 -29.71 -24.69
C GLN A 62 22.97 -30.00 -25.95
N GLY A 63 21.73 -29.51 -25.94
CA GLY A 63 20.94 -29.22 -27.14
C GLY A 63 20.80 -27.71 -27.32
N GLU A 64 20.95 -27.21 -28.54
CA GLU A 64 20.83 -25.78 -28.83
C GLU A 64 19.40 -25.28 -28.60
N GLY A 65 19.23 -24.24 -27.78
CA GLY A 65 17.91 -23.69 -27.43
C GLY A 65 17.69 -23.33 -25.96
N ALA A 66 18.69 -23.53 -25.08
CA ALA A 66 18.60 -23.17 -23.67
C ALA A 66 18.29 -21.66 -23.46
N LYS A 67 17.17 -21.36 -22.80
CA LYS A 67 16.78 -20.00 -22.38
C LYS A 67 16.97 -19.84 -20.88
N ASP A 68 17.45 -18.68 -20.47
CA ASP A 68 17.50 -18.30 -19.05
C ASP A 68 16.15 -17.69 -18.63
N PHE A 69 15.73 -17.92 -17.39
CA PHE A 69 14.41 -17.54 -16.87
C PHE A 69 14.53 -16.80 -15.54
N THR A 70 13.72 -15.77 -15.33
CA THR A 70 13.57 -15.09 -14.04
C THR A 70 12.11 -15.15 -13.62
N TYR A 71 11.84 -15.80 -12.49
CA TYR A 71 10.50 -15.86 -11.89
C TYR A 71 10.30 -14.71 -10.89
N VAL A 72 9.06 -14.23 -10.80
CA VAL A 72 8.64 -13.34 -9.71
C VAL A 72 8.80 -14.10 -8.38
N SER A 73 9.22 -13.40 -7.31
CA SER A 73 9.71 -13.90 -6.01
C SER A 73 11.20 -14.26 -5.90
N GLY A 74 12.03 -13.97 -6.92
CA GLY A 74 13.49 -13.92 -6.76
C GLY A 74 14.22 -15.25 -7.02
N LEU A 75 13.60 -16.14 -7.80
CA LEU A 75 14.26 -17.30 -8.41
C LEU A 75 14.71 -16.95 -9.84
N ALA A 76 16.01 -17.06 -10.13
CA ALA A 76 16.56 -16.93 -11.48
C ALA A 76 17.27 -18.23 -11.89
N VAL A 77 16.95 -18.75 -13.07
CA VAL A 77 17.49 -20.00 -13.63
C VAL A 77 18.32 -19.68 -14.86
N ARG A 78 19.61 -20.03 -14.82
CA ARG A 78 20.55 -19.88 -15.94
C ARG A 78 20.81 -21.23 -16.58
N SER A 79 19.91 -21.62 -17.47
CA SER A 79 20.00 -22.85 -18.27
C SER A 79 21.29 -22.90 -19.09
N SER A 80 21.78 -21.74 -19.56
CA SER A 80 23.07 -21.61 -20.26
C SER A 80 24.30 -21.95 -19.41
N GLN A 81 24.20 -21.83 -18.08
CA GLN A 81 25.29 -22.04 -17.13
C GLN A 81 25.10 -23.27 -16.23
N GLY A 82 23.98 -23.99 -16.37
CA GLY A 82 23.59 -25.07 -15.46
C GLY A 82 23.48 -24.60 -14.00
N THR A 83 22.92 -23.42 -13.76
CA THR A 83 22.83 -22.83 -12.39
C THR A 83 21.49 -22.15 -12.11
N TYR A 84 21.21 -21.88 -10.83
CA TYR A 84 20.12 -21.02 -10.38
C TYR A 84 20.53 -20.18 -9.16
N ASP A 85 19.93 -18.99 -9.00
CA ASP A 85 20.04 -18.10 -7.83
C ASP A 85 18.66 -17.99 -7.19
N PHE A 86 18.58 -18.11 -5.85
CA PHE A 86 17.34 -18.01 -5.09
C PHE A 86 17.54 -17.14 -3.85
N ARG A 87 16.63 -16.19 -3.61
CA ARG A 87 16.77 -15.15 -2.59
C ARG A 87 15.60 -15.16 -1.61
N ASP A 88 15.77 -15.93 -0.54
CA ASP A 88 14.92 -15.91 0.65
C ASP A 88 15.57 -15.03 1.73
N GLY A 89 14.77 -14.29 2.49
CA GLY A 89 15.21 -13.14 3.30
C GLY A 89 16.19 -13.50 4.42
N ASP A 90 15.90 -14.59 5.14
CA ASP A 90 16.53 -14.92 6.42
C ASP A 90 17.36 -16.22 6.40
N GLY A 91 17.62 -16.80 5.22
CA GLY A 91 18.68 -17.79 4.98
C GLY A 91 18.54 -19.19 5.63
N ILE A 92 17.53 -19.43 6.48
CA ILE A 92 17.35 -20.69 7.21
C ILE A 92 16.99 -21.87 6.28
N VAL A 93 16.12 -21.66 5.29
CA VAL A 93 15.70 -22.73 4.35
C VAL A 93 16.86 -23.20 3.45
N PRO A 94 17.67 -22.32 2.84
CA PRO A 94 18.88 -22.71 2.10
C PRO A 94 19.88 -23.59 2.88
N LEU A 95 20.01 -23.42 4.20
CA LEU A 95 20.93 -24.22 5.02
C LEU A 95 20.50 -25.68 5.17
N LEU A 96 19.20 -25.97 5.18
CA LEU A 96 18.65 -27.32 5.34
C LEU A 96 18.54 -28.09 4.02
N LEU A 97 18.29 -27.39 2.90
CA LEU A 97 18.26 -28.01 1.56
C LEU A 97 19.69 -28.32 1.01
N ARG A 98 20.73 -27.83 1.68
CA ARG A 98 22.15 -27.95 1.32
C ARG A 98 22.66 -29.37 1.02
N PRO A 99 22.17 -30.47 1.63
CA PRO A 99 22.56 -31.84 1.26
C PRO A 99 22.03 -32.29 -0.11
N LEU A 100 20.95 -31.68 -0.61
CA LEU A 100 20.23 -32.13 -1.80
C LEU A 100 20.96 -31.76 -3.11
N GLY A 101 21.82 -30.74 -3.08
CA GLY A 101 22.59 -30.24 -4.23
C GLY A 101 24.02 -30.78 -4.34
N ARG A 102 24.32 -31.98 -3.83
CA ARG A 102 25.63 -32.63 -4.00
C ARG A 102 25.66 -33.58 -5.20
N PRO A 103 26.79 -33.68 -5.93
CA PRO A 103 26.98 -34.74 -6.93
C PRO A 103 26.77 -36.12 -6.30
N GLY A 104 25.97 -36.97 -6.94
CA GLY A 104 25.49 -38.25 -6.40
C GLY A 104 24.06 -38.21 -5.83
N GLY A 105 23.50 -37.02 -5.61
CA GLY A 105 22.10 -36.81 -5.24
C GLY A 105 21.72 -37.26 -3.83
N CYS A 106 20.42 -37.16 -3.51
CA CYS A 106 19.87 -37.51 -2.20
C CYS A 106 19.08 -38.83 -2.26
N SER A 107 19.28 -39.71 -1.27
CA SER A 107 18.46 -40.92 -1.12
C SER A 107 17.02 -40.55 -0.75
N ALA A 108 16.05 -41.42 -1.05
CA ALA A 108 14.66 -41.18 -0.67
C ALA A 108 14.52 -41.00 0.85
N THR A 109 15.21 -41.85 1.62
CA THR A 109 15.28 -41.80 3.08
C THR A 109 15.86 -40.48 3.61
N ALA A 110 16.94 -39.97 3.00
CA ALA A 110 17.53 -38.70 3.45
C ALA A 110 16.67 -37.48 3.09
N ALA A 111 15.96 -37.50 1.96
CA ALA A 111 14.98 -36.48 1.63
C ALA A 111 13.75 -36.53 2.56
N ALA A 112 13.31 -37.71 2.97
CA ALA A 112 12.25 -37.92 3.95
C ALA A 112 12.65 -37.45 5.36
N VAL A 113 13.86 -37.75 5.82
CA VAL A 113 14.38 -37.25 7.10
C VAL A 113 14.47 -35.72 7.11
N LEU A 114 14.98 -35.10 6.05
CA LEU A 114 15.01 -33.63 5.93
C LEU A 114 13.60 -33.01 5.89
N ALA A 115 12.65 -33.64 5.20
CA ALA A 115 11.26 -33.22 5.24
C ALA A 115 10.67 -33.35 6.66
N GLY A 116 10.97 -34.44 7.36
CA GLY A 116 10.58 -34.66 8.75
C GLY A 116 11.12 -33.58 9.70
N GLU A 117 12.40 -33.22 9.59
CA GLU A 117 13.06 -32.22 10.45
C GLU A 117 12.63 -30.77 10.15
N VAL A 118 12.11 -30.51 8.95
CA VAL A 118 11.42 -29.25 8.63
C VAL A 118 9.99 -29.26 9.16
N LEU A 119 9.24 -30.35 8.95
CA LEU A 119 7.85 -30.47 9.38
C LEU A 119 7.71 -30.57 10.91
N SER A 120 8.69 -31.10 11.64
CA SER A 120 8.70 -31.15 13.11
C SER A 120 8.91 -29.80 13.79
N ARG A 121 8.85 -28.70 13.02
CA ARG A 121 8.70 -27.33 13.51
C ARG A 121 7.23 -26.89 13.58
N LEU A 122 6.33 -27.69 13.01
CA LEU A 122 4.89 -27.56 13.20
C LEU A 122 4.53 -28.19 14.55
N GLU A 123 3.74 -27.49 15.35
CA GLU A 123 3.34 -27.94 16.68
C GLU A 123 2.58 -29.28 16.61
N GLY A 124 3.01 -30.26 17.40
CA GLY A 124 2.46 -31.62 17.41
C GLY A 124 3.01 -32.59 16.34
N PHE A 125 3.83 -32.13 15.38
CA PHE A 125 4.36 -33.02 14.32
C PHE A 125 5.63 -33.78 14.75
N ASP A 126 5.46 -34.99 15.27
CA ASP A 126 6.56 -35.92 15.55
C ASP A 126 6.62 -37.06 14.51
N PHE A 127 7.56 -36.99 13.57
CA PHE A 127 7.80 -38.03 12.56
C PHE A 127 8.63 -39.24 13.05
N ARG A 128 9.16 -39.19 14.29
CA ARG A 128 10.01 -40.25 14.86
C ARG A 128 9.21 -41.15 15.81
N GLY A 129 8.21 -40.61 16.52
CA GLY A 129 7.30 -41.37 17.38
C GLY A 129 5.92 -41.69 16.76
N VAL A 130 5.44 -40.93 15.77
CA VAL A 130 4.09 -41.13 15.19
C VAL A 130 4.15 -41.64 13.74
N PRO A 131 3.71 -42.90 13.46
CA PRO A 131 3.77 -43.48 12.11
C PRO A 131 3.03 -42.71 11.01
N ALA A 132 1.96 -41.99 11.36
CA ALA A 132 1.23 -41.15 10.40
C ALA A 132 2.06 -39.93 9.95
N HIS A 133 2.80 -39.30 10.87
CA HIS A 133 3.70 -38.19 10.55
C HIS A 133 4.92 -38.67 9.77
N ALA A 134 5.45 -39.87 10.07
CA ALA A 134 6.48 -40.51 9.26
C ALA A 134 6.04 -40.66 7.79
N GLN A 135 4.83 -41.18 7.53
CA GLN A 135 4.29 -41.29 6.17
C GLN A 135 4.08 -39.92 5.48
N ILE A 136 3.78 -38.85 6.22
CA ILE A 136 3.68 -37.50 5.66
C ILE A 136 5.08 -36.98 5.29
N ALA A 137 6.07 -37.16 6.17
CA ALA A 137 7.47 -36.81 5.91
C ALA A 137 8.04 -37.58 4.70
N ASP A 138 7.77 -38.88 4.59
CA ASP A 138 8.14 -39.70 3.42
C ASP A 138 7.52 -39.15 2.12
N ARG A 139 6.23 -38.82 2.12
CA ARG A 139 5.54 -38.29 0.93
C ARG A 139 6.05 -36.92 0.52
N VAL A 140 6.27 -36.01 1.48
CA VAL A 140 6.83 -34.67 1.21
C VAL A 140 8.29 -34.77 0.76
N GLY A 141 9.11 -35.62 1.40
CA GLY A 141 10.49 -35.89 1.00
C GLY A 141 10.59 -36.50 -0.40
N ALA A 142 9.70 -37.44 -0.74
CA ALA A 142 9.61 -38.01 -2.08
C ALA A 142 9.18 -36.96 -3.13
N MET A 143 8.21 -36.10 -2.82
CA MET A 143 7.80 -35.00 -3.71
C MET A 143 8.94 -34.00 -3.95
N LEU A 144 9.61 -33.55 -2.88
CA LEU A 144 10.78 -32.66 -2.96
C LEU A 144 11.92 -33.32 -3.74
N LYS A 145 12.20 -34.61 -3.48
CA LYS A 145 13.21 -35.36 -4.25
C LYS A 145 12.89 -35.36 -5.74
N ARG A 146 11.65 -35.68 -6.15
CA ARG A 146 11.26 -35.73 -7.57
C ARG A 146 11.34 -34.37 -8.25
N LEU A 147 10.96 -33.29 -7.54
CA LEU A 147 11.13 -31.91 -8.01
C LEU A 147 12.61 -31.53 -8.22
N LEU A 148 13.52 -32.06 -7.39
CA LEU A 148 14.96 -31.74 -7.41
C LEU A 148 15.81 -32.69 -8.26
N SER A 149 15.35 -33.92 -8.52
CA SER A 149 16.12 -34.97 -9.21
C SER A 149 15.81 -35.12 -10.70
N GLY A 150 15.12 -34.16 -11.31
CA GLY A 150 14.87 -34.14 -12.75
C GLY A 150 13.88 -35.19 -13.30
N GLU A 151 13.29 -36.05 -12.45
CA GLU A 151 12.05 -36.74 -12.82
C GLU A 151 11.03 -35.66 -13.19
N THR A 152 10.43 -35.76 -14.37
CA THR A 152 9.88 -34.58 -15.05
C THR A 152 8.65 -34.02 -14.35
N ALA A 153 8.87 -33.12 -13.38
CA ALA A 153 7.87 -32.19 -12.87
C ALA A 153 7.21 -31.41 -14.01
N LEU A 154 7.94 -31.17 -15.10
CA LEU A 154 7.41 -30.64 -16.38
C LEU A 154 6.33 -31.54 -17.01
N SER A 155 6.41 -32.88 -16.89
CA SER A 155 5.34 -33.77 -17.38
C SER A 155 4.12 -33.73 -16.47
N LEU A 156 4.32 -33.63 -15.14
CA LEU A 156 3.22 -33.44 -14.20
C LEU A 156 2.54 -32.08 -14.43
N LEU A 157 3.31 -31.00 -14.56
CA LEU A 157 2.85 -29.64 -14.88
C LEU A 157 2.20 -29.52 -16.27
N ALA A 158 2.58 -30.37 -17.24
CA ALA A 158 1.92 -30.47 -18.54
C ALA A 158 0.65 -31.34 -18.51
N SER A 159 0.58 -32.33 -17.60
CA SER A 159 -0.61 -33.16 -17.36
C SER A 159 -1.67 -32.44 -16.52
N LEU A 160 -1.26 -31.48 -15.68
CA LEU A 160 -2.11 -30.47 -15.08
C LEU A 160 -2.65 -29.54 -16.17
N ASN A 161 -3.80 -29.91 -16.76
CA ASN A 161 -4.50 -29.09 -17.73
C ASN A 161 -4.94 -27.74 -17.09
N PRO A 162 -4.32 -26.59 -17.43
CA PRO A 162 -4.63 -25.32 -16.77
C PRO A 162 -6.01 -24.77 -17.16
N LYS A 163 -6.68 -25.39 -18.14
CA LYS A 163 -8.07 -25.07 -18.54
C LYS A 163 -9.12 -25.88 -17.77
N GLN A 164 -8.71 -26.84 -16.93
CA GLN A 164 -9.61 -27.64 -16.11
C GLN A 164 -9.53 -27.15 -14.66
N PRO A 165 -10.54 -26.44 -14.15
CA PRO A 165 -10.46 -25.87 -12.81
C PRO A 165 -10.46 -26.96 -11.74
N LEU A 166 -9.54 -26.86 -10.78
CA LEU A 166 -9.67 -27.58 -9.52
C LEU A 166 -10.77 -26.88 -8.71
N PHE A 167 -11.95 -27.50 -8.71
CA PHE A 167 -13.12 -27.04 -7.97
C PHE A 167 -12.98 -27.34 -6.48
N LEU A 168 -13.58 -26.50 -5.65
CA LEU A 168 -13.64 -26.66 -4.20
C LEU A 168 -14.84 -27.55 -3.86
N GLU A 169 -14.63 -28.64 -3.12
CA GLU A 169 -15.65 -29.67 -2.90
C GLU A 169 -16.36 -29.58 -1.55
N ASP A 170 -15.81 -28.87 -0.55
CA ASP A 170 -16.48 -28.60 0.74
C ASP A 170 -16.27 -27.17 1.26
N GLN A 171 -17.10 -26.78 2.24
CA GLN A 171 -17.15 -25.44 2.83
C GLN A 171 -15.92 -25.05 3.66
N ARG A 172 -15.16 -26.02 4.22
CA ARG A 172 -13.94 -25.74 4.99
C ARG A 172 -12.80 -25.39 4.04
N HIS A 173 -12.61 -26.22 3.02
CA HIS A 173 -11.68 -25.92 1.93
C HIS A 173 -12.02 -24.60 1.22
N LEU A 174 -13.31 -24.25 1.10
CA LEU A 174 -13.74 -22.94 0.62
C LEU A 174 -13.28 -21.80 1.55
N ALA A 175 -13.53 -21.89 2.85
CA ALA A 175 -13.18 -20.84 3.81
C ALA A 175 -11.66 -20.63 3.91
N GLU A 176 -10.89 -21.72 3.95
CA GLU A 176 -9.42 -21.68 3.93
C GLU A 176 -8.88 -21.11 2.61
N ALA A 177 -9.45 -21.49 1.46
CA ALA A 177 -9.04 -20.96 0.17
C ALA A 177 -9.35 -19.45 0.03
N ILE A 178 -10.52 -18.99 0.49
CA ILE A 178 -10.86 -17.57 0.49
C ILE A 178 -9.90 -16.78 1.37
N LEU A 179 -9.63 -17.26 2.60
CA LEU A 179 -8.68 -16.61 3.50
C LEU A 179 -7.29 -16.51 2.87
N GLN A 180 -6.78 -17.61 2.31
CA GLN A 180 -5.47 -17.63 1.65
C GLN A 180 -5.38 -16.67 0.45
N GLU A 181 -6.41 -16.58 -0.40
CA GLU A 181 -6.37 -15.65 -1.54
C GLU A 181 -6.52 -14.18 -1.09
N VAL A 182 -7.36 -13.88 -0.08
CA VAL A 182 -7.51 -12.53 0.49
C VAL A 182 -6.27 -12.07 1.26
N GLU A 183 -5.55 -12.98 1.91
CA GLU A 183 -4.25 -12.68 2.55
C GLU A 183 -3.12 -12.58 1.54
N ALA A 184 -3.10 -13.40 0.49
CA ALA A 184 -2.04 -13.38 -0.52
C ALA A 184 -2.10 -12.14 -1.42
N ALA A 185 -3.30 -11.71 -1.83
CA ALA A 185 -3.49 -10.66 -2.84
C ALA A 185 -2.92 -9.29 -2.42
N GLU A 186 -2.15 -8.66 -3.29
CA GLU A 186 -1.84 -7.24 -3.15
C GLU A 186 -3.11 -6.40 -3.37
N ALA A 187 -3.31 -5.39 -2.51
CA ALA A 187 -4.37 -4.41 -2.69
C ALA A 187 -3.85 -3.09 -3.25
N ILE A 188 -4.75 -2.29 -3.82
CA ILE A 188 -4.51 -0.93 -4.30
C ILE A 188 -5.32 0.02 -3.43
N ASP A 189 -4.66 0.93 -2.73
CA ASP A 189 -5.35 1.92 -1.92
C ASP A 189 -5.73 3.13 -2.76
N VAL A 190 -6.94 3.14 -3.30
CA VAL A 190 -7.36 4.13 -4.30
C VAL A 190 -7.58 5.54 -3.74
N HIS A 191 -7.47 5.78 -2.42
CA HIS A 191 -7.53 7.14 -1.86
C HIS A 191 -6.86 7.25 -0.49
N THR A 192 -5.81 8.07 -0.42
CA THR A 192 -5.07 8.42 0.82
C THR A 192 -4.70 9.91 0.86
N HIS A 193 -4.31 10.37 2.05
CA HIS A 193 -3.68 11.67 2.30
C HIS A 193 -2.24 11.50 2.79
N LEU A 194 -1.54 10.46 2.32
CA LEU A 194 -0.16 10.16 2.66
C LEU A 194 0.79 10.75 1.62
N PHE A 195 2.04 10.98 1.98
CA PHE A 195 3.11 11.41 1.08
C PHE A 195 4.40 10.63 1.36
N SER A 196 5.25 10.44 0.35
CA SER A 196 6.56 9.80 0.56
C SER A 196 7.51 10.73 1.33
N ALA A 197 8.57 10.18 1.94
CA ALA A 197 9.64 10.97 2.59
C ALA A 197 10.25 12.04 1.66
N SER A 198 10.18 11.82 0.35
CA SER A 198 10.58 12.75 -0.72
C SER A 198 9.81 14.09 -0.70
N HIS A 199 8.67 14.17 0.00
CA HIS A 199 7.86 15.37 0.19
C HIS A 199 8.16 16.12 1.50
N GLY A 200 9.16 15.66 2.27
CA GLY A 200 9.58 16.31 3.52
C GLY A 200 8.73 15.96 4.75
N GLU A 201 9.26 16.29 5.92
CA GLU A 201 8.73 15.89 7.23
C GLU A 201 7.33 16.47 7.50
N THR A 202 7.01 17.67 6.99
CA THR A 202 5.71 18.33 7.15
C THR A 202 4.55 17.54 6.53
N LEU A 203 4.79 16.83 5.43
CA LEU A 203 3.77 16.04 4.72
C LEU A 203 3.84 14.54 5.04
N MET A 204 4.97 14.05 5.57
CA MET A 204 5.20 12.61 5.78
C MET A 204 4.77 12.13 7.18
N GLU A 205 3.46 12.18 7.45
CA GLU A 205 2.89 11.80 8.75
C GLU A 205 3.02 10.30 9.10
N TYR A 206 3.63 10.01 10.25
CA TYR A 206 3.78 8.67 10.85
C TYR A 206 3.97 8.76 12.39
N GLY A 207 3.83 7.64 13.10
CA GLY A 207 4.17 7.52 14.53
C GLY A 207 2.97 7.44 15.49
N ILE A 208 3.22 6.97 16.72
CA ILE A 208 2.18 6.81 17.75
C ILE A 208 1.48 8.12 18.12
N ASP A 209 2.22 9.23 18.26
CA ASP A 209 1.61 10.52 18.59
C ASP A 209 0.72 11.02 17.46
N ALA A 210 1.13 10.83 16.20
CA ALA A 210 0.31 11.12 15.02
C ALA A 210 -0.94 10.23 14.93
N MET A 211 -0.81 8.95 15.26
CA MET A 211 -1.94 8.02 15.37
C MET A 211 -2.95 8.48 16.42
N LEU A 212 -2.48 8.91 17.60
CA LEU A 212 -3.35 9.32 18.72
C LEU A 212 -3.96 10.71 18.52
N THR A 213 -3.26 11.67 17.90
CA THR A 213 -3.85 12.97 17.51
C THR A 213 -4.65 12.92 16.21
N TYR A 214 -4.98 11.73 15.68
CA TYR A 214 -5.87 11.61 14.53
C TYR A 214 -7.29 12.06 14.89
N HIS A 215 -7.86 12.95 14.07
CA HIS A 215 -9.13 13.64 14.32
C HIS A 215 -10.31 12.78 14.81
N TYR A 216 -10.40 11.48 14.48
CA TYR A 216 -11.45 10.61 15.02
C TYR A 216 -11.27 10.37 16.53
N LEU A 217 -10.04 10.12 16.99
CA LEU A 217 -9.72 9.90 18.40
C LEU A 217 -9.80 11.21 19.19
N VAL A 218 -9.43 12.33 18.56
CA VAL A 218 -9.63 13.67 19.14
C VAL A 218 -11.12 13.96 19.34
N SER A 219 -11.98 13.62 18.37
CA SER A 219 -13.44 13.72 18.49
C SER A 219 -13.99 12.82 19.61
N GLU A 220 -13.54 11.56 19.68
CA GLU A 220 -13.97 10.58 20.70
C GLU A 220 -13.54 11.00 22.12
N TYR A 221 -12.31 11.52 22.25
CA TYR A 221 -11.80 12.07 23.50
C TYR A 221 -12.57 13.32 23.94
N LEU A 222 -12.73 14.32 23.06
CA LEU A 222 -13.40 15.58 23.40
C LEU A 222 -14.93 15.43 23.56
N ALA A 223 -15.54 14.35 23.05
CA ALA A 223 -16.93 14.01 23.33
C ALA A 223 -17.16 13.40 24.73
N SER A 224 -16.09 13.05 25.47
CA SER A 224 -16.15 12.42 26.80
C SER A 224 -15.34 13.14 27.88
N SER A 225 -14.39 14.00 27.48
CA SER A 225 -13.57 14.82 28.37
C SER A 225 -14.29 16.08 28.88
N SER A 226 -13.82 16.62 30.00
CA SER A 226 -14.14 17.97 30.47
C SER A 226 -13.22 19.06 29.90
N GLU A 227 -12.14 18.67 29.21
CA GLU A 227 -11.18 19.58 28.56
C GLU A 227 -11.82 20.15 27.27
N SER A 228 -11.88 21.48 27.13
CA SER A 228 -12.48 22.08 25.94
C SER A 228 -11.57 21.93 24.71
N PRO A 229 -12.11 21.95 23.47
CA PRO A 229 -11.29 21.89 22.26
C PRO A 229 -10.21 22.98 22.21
N LYS A 230 -10.49 24.17 22.77
CA LYS A 230 -9.53 25.28 22.83
C LYS A 230 -8.35 24.97 23.76
N GLU A 231 -8.60 24.29 24.87
CA GLU A 231 -7.55 23.89 25.82
C GLU A 231 -6.72 22.75 25.23
N PHE A 232 -7.38 21.72 24.67
CA PHE A 232 -6.71 20.59 24.02
C PHE A 232 -5.80 21.04 22.85
N TYR A 233 -6.30 21.89 21.94
CA TYR A 233 -5.50 22.38 20.81
C TYR A 233 -4.42 23.41 21.20
N ALA A 234 -4.38 23.88 22.46
CA ALA A 234 -3.26 24.67 22.99
C ALA A 234 -2.11 23.80 23.54
N LEU A 235 -2.33 22.49 23.75
CA LEU A 235 -1.30 21.53 24.16
C LEU A 235 -0.40 21.14 22.97
N SER A 236 0.84 20.72 23.25
CA SER A 236 1.69 20.11 22.23
C SER A 236 1.15 18.75 21.77
N ARG A 237 1.54 18.28 20.57
CA ARG A 237 1.09 17.00 20.00
C ARG A 237 1.33 15.81 20.93
N THR A 238 2.44 15.81 21.65
CA THR A 238 2.81 14.74 22.61
C THR A 238 1.98 14.78 23.89
N GLU A 239 1.55 15.96 24.32
CA GLU A 239 0.58 16.11 25.42
C GLU A 239 -0.84 15.71 24.96
N GLN A 240 -1.29 16.16 23.79
CA GLN A 240 -2.55 15.75 23.16
C GLN A 240 -2.64 14.23 23.02
N ALA A 241 -1.61 13.58 22.47
CA ALA A 241 -1.53 12.12 22.38
C ALA A 241 -1.54 11.45 23.77
N GLY A 242 -0.94 12.07 24.78
CA GLY A 242 -1.01 11.61 26.17
C GLY A 242 -2.43 11.68 26.74
N ARG A 243 -3.16 12.78 26.51
CA ARG A 243 -4.57 12.96 26.90
C ARG A 243 -5.47 11.89 26.26
N VAL A 244 -5.32 11.67 24.96
CA VAL A 244 -6.09 10.67 24.20
C VAL A 244 -5.80 9.24 24.70
N TRP A 245 -4.53 8.89 24.93
CA TRP A 245 -4.15 7.59 25.48
C TRP A 245 -4.79 7.36 26.86
N GLU A 246 -4.61 8.33 27.76
CA GLU A 246 -5.11 8.27 29.13
C GLU A 246 -6.64 8.16 29.16
N GLY A 247 -7.36 8.95 28.35
CA GLY A 247 -8.82 8.92 28.29
C GLY A 247 -9.38 7.63 27.67
N LEU A 248 -8.88 7.23 26.49
CA LEU A 248 -9.53 6.19 25.66
C LEU A 248 -8.93 4.79 25.81
N PHE A 249 -7.68 4.65 26.28
CA PHE A 249 -6.96 3.37 26.37
C PHE A 249 -6.62 2.95 27.80
N VAL A 250 -6.49 3.91 28.72
CA VAL A 250 -6.22 3.65 30.15
C VAL A 250 -7.51 3.68 30.98
N ASN A 251 -8.21 4.81 31.01
CA ASN A 251 -9.43 4.98 31.82
C ASN A 251 -10.68 4.38 31.17
N SER A 252 -10.65 4.19 29.85
CA SER A 252 -11.70 3.51 29.09
C SER A 252 -11.20 2.18 28.51
N THR A 253 -12.12 1.28 28.18
CA THR A 253 -11.80 0.11 27.34
C THR A 253 -11.83 0.56 25.88
N PRO A 254 -10.72 0.40 25.10
CA PRO A 254 -10.60 0.89 23.73
C PRO A 254 -11.42 0.05 22.72
N LEU A 255 -12.75 0.16 22.78
CA LEU A 255 -13.70 -0.62 21.97
C LEU A 255 -14.02 0.01 20.61
N SER A 256 -13.78 1.31 20.42
CA SER A 256 -14.06 1.99 19.15
C SER A 256 -13.14 1.48 18.03
N GLU A 257 -13.60 1.53 16.79
CA GLU A 257 -12.79 1.11 15.64
C GLU A 257 -11.48 1.92 15.48
N PRO A 258 -11.44 3.25 15.74
CA PRO A 258 -10.19 4.01 15.79
C PRO A 258 -9.24 3.53 16.90
N CYS A 259 -9.73 3.34 18.14
CA CYS A 259 -8.90 2.90 19.26
C CYS A 259 -8.36 1.47 19.02
N ARG A 260 -9.24 0.57 18.60
CA ARG A 260 -8.91 -0.79 18.17
C ARG A 260 -7.89 -0.78 17.02
N GLY A 261 -8.00 0.17 16.10
CA GLY A 261 -7.05 0.38 15.00
C GLY A 261 -5.63 0.65 15.48
N VAL A 262 -5.45 1.56 16.46
CA VAL A 262 -4.14 1.81 17.09
C VAL A 262 -3.56 0.52 17.69
N LEU A 263 -4.36 -0.24 18.44
CA LEU A 263 -3.92 -1.49 19.06
C LEU A 263 -3.55 -2.57 18.03
N THR A 264 -4.31 -2.69 16.94
CA THR A 264 -4.00 -3.63 15.85
C THR A 264 -2.72 -3.24 15.12
N THR A 265 -2.47 -1.96 14.87
CA THR A 265 -1.18 -1.52 14.31
C THR A 265 -0.03 -1.87 15.26
N LEU A 266 -0.09 -1.48 16.54
CA LEU A 266 0.96 -1.77 17.52
C LEU A 266 1.24 -3.29 17.64
N SER A 267 0.19 -4.10 17.73
CA SER A 267 0.26 -5.57 17.79
C SER A 267 0.92 -6.19 16.56
N ALA A 268 0.69 -5.63 15.37
CA ALA A 268 1.31 -6.06 14.11
C ALA A 268 2.76 -5.53 13.92
N LEU A 269 3.14 -4.46 14.62
CA LEU A 269 4.52 -3.97 14.70
C LEU A 269 5.40 -4.75 15.70
N GLY A 270 4.77 -5.60 16.53
CA GLY A 270 5.42 -6.46 17.53
C GLY A 270 5.18 -6.03 18.98
N LEU A 271 4.58 -4.85 19.21
CA LEU A 271 4.48 -4.17 20.51
C LEU A 271 3.36 -4.72 21.41
N LYS A 272 3.24 -6.05 21.50
CA LYS A 272 2.16 -6.72 22.25
C LYS A 272 2.34 -6.61 23.76
N GLU A 273 3.58 -6.62 24.24
CA GLU A 273 3.89 -6.52 25.67
C GLU A 273 3.67 -5.10 26.18
N GLU A 274 4.07 -4.09 25.40
CA GLU A 274 3.84 -2.68 25.68
C GLU A 274 2.35 -2.32 25.61
N VAL A 275 1.59 -2.90 24.67
CA VAL A 275 0.13 -2.77 24.63
C VAL A 275 -0.52 -3.42 25.87
N ALA A 276 -0.07 -4.60 26.29
CA ALA A 276 -0.59 -5.27 27.48
C ALA A 276 -0.28 -4.49 28.78
N GLY A 277 0.91 -3.92 28.88
CA GLY A 277 1.32 -3.03 30.00
C GLY A 277 0.82 -1.59 29.88
N ARG A 278 0.19 -1.22 28.76
CA ARG A 278 -0.25 0.14 28.39
C ARG A 278 0.89 1.19 28.39
N ASP A 279 2.15 0.78 28.20
CA ASP A 279 3.32 1.66 28.29
C ASP A 279 3.54 2.49 27.01
N LEU A 280 2.84 3.63 26.93
CA LEU A 280 3.04 4.65 25.89
C LEU A 280 4.49 5.16 25.82
N ALA A 281 5.25 5.16 26.92
CA ALA A 281 6.65 5.59 26.91
C ALA A 281 7.56 4.54 26.24
N ALA A 282 7.31 3.23 26.43
CA ALA A 282 7.98 2.17 25.67
C ALA A 282 7.64 2.25 24.18
N ILE A 283 6.35 2.42 23.85
CA ILE A 283 5.90 2.59 22.46
C ILE A 283 6.60 3.80 21.81
N ARG A 284 6.62 4.96 22.48
CA ARG A 284 7.35 6.16 22.00
C ARG A 284 8.86 5.92 21.82
N ARG A 285 9.52 5.23 22.76
CA ARG A 285 10.94 4.84 22.64
C ARG A 285 11.20 3.94 21.44
N TRP A 286 10.29 3.00 21.13
CA TRP A 286 10.40 2.13 19.96
C TRP A 286 10.23 2.92 18.64
N TYR A 287 9.26 3.84 18.58
CA TYR A 287 9.03 4.70 17.42
C TYR A 287 10.22 5.64 17.15
N ALA A 288 10.83 6.20 18.19
CA ALA A 288 12.04 7.02 18.08
C ALA A 288 13.28 6.25 17.57
N GLY A 289 13.22 4.91 17.52
CA GLY A 289 14.24 4.06 16.90
C GLY A 289 13.96 3.66 15.45
N GLN A 290 12.88 4.14 14.83
CA GLN A 290 12.55 3.84 13.43
C GLN A 290 13.10 4.91 12.48
N ASP A 291 13.55 4.49 11.29
CA ASP A 291 13.82 5.38 10.17
C ASP A 291 12.53 5.63 9.37
N ALA A 292 12.27 6.89 9.00
CA ALA A 292 11.05 7.34 8.35
C ALA A 292 10.75 6.64 7.00
N GLU A 293 11.74 6.52 6.12
CA GLU A 293 11.55 5.94 4.77
C GLU A 293 11.39 4.41 4.86
N MET A 294 12.25 3.75 5.64
CA MET A 294 12.16 2.31 5.87
C MET A 294 10.87 1.92 6.61
N PHE A 295 10.37 2.77 7.52
CA PHE A 295 9.11 2.57 8.22
C PHE A 295 7.92 2.60 7.24
N ASN A 296 7.85 3.57 6.34
CA ASN A 296 6.73 3.67 5.39
C ASN A 296 6.68 2.49 4.41
N GLU A 297 7.81 2.07 3.83
CA GLU A 297 7.84 0.87 2.97
C GLU A 297 7.54 -0.42 3.79
N LYS A 298 7.87 -0.46 5.10
CA LYS A 298 7.42 -1.52 6.02
C LYS A 298 5.90 -1.48 6.21
N MET A 299 5.26 -0.31 6.36
CA MET A 299 3.79 -0.20 6.47
C MET A 299 3.11 -0.71 5.20
N MET A 300 3.61 -0.30 4.03
CA MET A 300 3.11 -0.72 2.72
C MET A 300 3.19 -2.25 2.52
N ARG A 301 4.29 -2.87 2.97
CA ARG A 301 4.47 -4.33 2.93
C ARG A 301 3.55 -5.06 3.90
N LEU A 302 3.41 -4.57 5.13
CA LEU A 302 2.53 -5.19 6.15
C LEU A 302 1.05 -5.10 5.78
N ALA A 303 0.61 -3.99 5.17
CA ALA A 303 -0.73 -3.84 4.59
C ALA A 303 -0.93 -4.64 3.28
N ARG A 304 0.16 -5.16 2.69
CA ARG A 304 0.23 -5.83 1.38
C ARG A 304 -0.32 -4.95 0.25
N LEU A 305 0.24 -3.75 0.12
CA LEU A 305 -0.16 -2.76 -0.87
C LEU A 305 0.78 -2.75 -2.08
N ARG A 306 0.20 -2.89 -3.28
CA ARG A 306 0.92 -2.70 -4.55
C ARG A 306 1.33 -1.24 -4.70
N TYR A 307 0.34 -0.35 -4.56
CA TYR A 307 0.53 1.10 -4.47
C TYR A 307 -0.63 1.77 -3.73
N ILE A 308 -0.42 3.00 -3.28
CA ILE A 308 -1.45 3.93 -2.82
C ILE A 308 -1.62 5.09 -3.82
N VAL A 309 -2.79 5.72 -3.80
CA VAL A 309 -3.05 6.99 -4.47
C VAL A 309 -3.04 8.13 -3.46
N THR A 310 -2.17 9.11 -3.66
CA THR A 310 -1.96 10.29 -2.81
C THR A 310 -2.77 11.48 -3.33
N SER A 311 -3.32 12.30 -2.43
CA SER A 311 -4.16 13.45 -2.81
C SER A 311 -3.36 14.75 -2.70
N HIS A 312 -3.05 15.38 -3.84
CA HIS A 312 -2.24 16.60 -3.94
C HIS A 312 -3.13 17.82 -4.20
N ASP A 313 -3.25 18.74 -3.27
CA ASP A 313 -4.03 19.99 -3.43
C ASP A 313 -3.12 21.17 -3.82
N PRO A 314 -3.26 21.78 -5.01
CA PRO A 314 -2.41 22.88 -5.44
C PRO A 314 -2.76 24.22 -4.77
N PHE A 315 -3.84 24.28 -3.98
CA PHE A 315 -4.25 25.46 -3.22
C PHE A 315 -4.00 25.30 -1.70
N GLU A 316 -3.43 24.18 -1.24
CA GLU A 316 -2.80 24.07 0.08
C GLU A 316 -1.35 24.58 0.02
N SER A 317 -0.96 25.50 0.91
CA SER A 317 0.34 26.22 0.85
C SER A 317 1.54 25.28 0.81
N ASP A 318 1.48 24.23 1.62
CA ASP A 318 2.57 23.31 1.87
C ASP A 318 2.65 22.21 0.79
N GLN A 319 1.65 22.15 -0.11
CA GLN A 319 1.56 21.19 -1.20
C GLN A 319 1.77 21.84 -2.58
N LEU A 320 1.45 23.12 -2.77
CA LEU A 320 1.58 23.87 -4.04
C LEU A 320 2.90 23.60 -4.78
N GLN A 321 4.04 23.68 -4.09
CA GLN A 321 5.36 23.48 -4.70
C GLN A 321 5.59 22.02 -5.15
N HIS A 322 5.01 21.05 -4.44
CA HIS A 322 5.01 19.64 -4.83
C HIS A 322 4.00 19.32 -5.95
N CYS A 323 2.99 20.18 -6.14
CA CYS A 323 2.04 20.07 -7.26
C CYS A 323 2.64 20.66 -8.56
N LEU A 324 3.43 21.73 -8.47
CA LEU A 324 4.12 22.34 -9.62
C LEU A 324 5.45 21.66 -9.97
N THR A 325 6.17 21.15 -8.98
CA THR A 325 7.47 20.48 -9.16
C THR A 325 7.54 19.25 -8.23
N PRO A 326 6.85 18.15 -8.59
CA PRO A 326 6.82 16.95 -7.76
C PRO A 326 8.22 16.34 -7.60
N PRO A 327 8.57 15.84 -6.41
CA PRO A 327 9.81 15.10 -6.19
C PRO A 327 9.75 13.73 -6.88
N THR A 328 10.91 13.09 -7.07
CA THR A 328 10.98 11.72 -7.62
C THR A 328 10.18 10.75 -6.74
N CYS A 329 9.00 10.34 -7.22
CA CYS A 329 8.05 9.58 -6.42
C CYS A 329 8.44 8.08 -6.36
N PRO A 330 8.42 7.41 -5.18
CA PRO A 330 8.71 5.99 -5.10
C PRO A 330 7.65 5.13 -5.81
N PRO A 331 7.98 3.96 -6.41
CA PRO A 331 7.07 3.22 -7.29
C PRO A 331 5.73 2.75 -6.70
N ARG A 332 5.55 2.80 -5.37
CA ARG A 332 4.28 2.48 -4.69
C ARG A 332 3.37 3.70 -4.43
N TYR A 333 3.75 4.88 -4.89
CA TYR A 333 2.97 6.11 -4.74
C TYR A 333 2.53 6.58 -6.14
N ARG A 334 1.23 6.86 -6.33
CA ARG A 334 0.69 7.50 -7.54
C ARG A 334 -0.13 8.73 -7.13
N SER A 335 -0.05 9.83 -7.88
CA SER A 335 -0.76 11.06 -7.52
C SER A 335 -2.20 11.10 -8.01
N ALA A 336 -3.06 11.81 -7.30
CA ALA A 336 -4.33 12.37 -7.75
C ALA A 336 -4.35 13.88 -7.44
N LEU A 337 -4.91 14.69 -8.34
CA LEU A 337 -5.04 16.14 -8.12
C LEU A 337 -6.32 16.42 -7.33
N ALA A 338 -6.21 16.97 -6.13
CA ALA A 338 -7.34 17.39 -5.32
C ALA A 338 -7.76 18.82 -5.71
N LEU A 339 -9.06 19.01 -5.96
CA LEU A 339 -9.67 20.30 -6.27
C LEU A 339 -10.85 20.61 -5.31
N ASP A 340 -10.87 19.97 -4.14
CA ASP A 340 -11.86 20.14 -3.07
C ASP A 340 -12.15 21.62 -2.79
N LYS A 341 -11.10 22.44 -2.64
CA LYS A 341 -11.23 23.90 -2.38
C LYS A 341 -11.98 24.68 -3.46
N LEU A 342 -11.90 24.29 -4.73
CA LEU A 342 -12.69 24.92 -5.80
C LEU A 342 -14.16 24.50 -5.72
N LEU A 343 -14.43 23.22 -5.39
CA LEU A 343 -15.78 22.65 -5.42
C LEU A 343 -16.59 22.89 -4.13
N GLU A 344 -15.90 23.04 -3.00
CA GLU A 344 -16.47 23.43 -1.71
C GLU A 344 -16.50 24.95 -1.48
N GLY A 345 -15.81 25.73 -2.33
CA GLY A 345 -15.86 27.19 -2.33
C GLY A 345 -14.93 27.88 -1.32
N ASP A 346 -13.73 27.33 -1.07
CA ASP A 346 -12.65 27.96 -0.29
C ASP A 346 -11.92 29.04 -1.13
N TRP A 347 -12.71 29.99 -1.61
CA TRP A 347 -12.24 31.15 -2.38
C TRP A 347 -11.22 32.03 -1.63
N PRO A 348 -11.27 32.17 -0.28
CA PRO A 348 -10.22 32.87 0.47
C PRO A 348 -8.83 32.23 0.32
N GLU A 349 -8.73 30.90 0.30
CA GLU A 349 -7.46 30.19 0.09
C GLU A 349 -7.03 30.20 -1.38
N VAL A 350 -7.96 29.90 -2.30
CA VAL A 350 -7.71 29.95 -3.76
C VAL A 350 -7.19 31.33 -4.18
N CYS A 351 -7.81 32.41 -3.69
CA CYS A 351 -7.36 33.78 -3.94
C CYS A 351 -5.99 34.09 -3.31
N ARG A 352 -5.65 33.49 -2.15
CA ARG A 352 -4.36 33.69 -1.48
C ARG A 352 -3.24 33.02 -2.28
N THR A 353 -3.44 31.77 -2.68
CA THR A 353 -2.52 31.00 -3.54
C THR A 353 -2.27 31.71 -4.88
N LEU A 354 -3.33 32.14 -5.57
CA LEU A 354 -3.18 32.87 -6.84
C LEU A 354 -2.40 34.19 -6.67
N LYS A 355 -2.69 34.97 -5.62
CA LYS A 355 -1.95 36.20 -5.30
C LYS A 355 -0.48 35.93 -4.95
N GLY A 356 -0.18 34.85 -4.22
CA GLY A 356 1.19 34.42 -3.93
C GLY A 356 1.98 34.05 -5.19
N LEU A 357 1.32 33.51 -6.21
CA LEU A 357 1.87 33.24 -7.54
C LEU A 357 1.90 34.47 -8.47
N GLY A 358 1.47 35.65 -8.03
CA GLY A 358 1.35 36.86 -8.86
C GLY A 358 0.25 36.80 -9.93
N ARG A 359 -0.70 35.86 -9.81
CA ARG A 359 -1.79 35.63 -10.76
C ARG A 359 -3.05 36.41 -10.36
N PRO A 360 -3.91 36.81 -11.32
CA PRO A 360 -5.20 37.42 -11.00
C PRO A 360 -6.10 36.41 -10.28
N SER A 361 -7.00 36.89 -9.41
CA SER A 361 -7.92 36.05 -8.64
C SER A 361 -9.18 35.71 -9.46
N THR A 362 -9.01 35.02 -10.59
CA THR A 362 -10.11 34.60 -11.48
C THR A 362 -10.18 33.09 -11.62
N LEU A 363 -11.35 32.57 -12.03
CA LEU A 363 -11.53 31.12 -12.22
C LEU A 363 -10.64 30.57 -13.35
N GLY A 364 -10.36 31.37 -14.38
CA GLY A 364 -9.38 31.05 -15.42
C GLY A 364 -7.97 30.86 -14.86
N ALA A 365 -7.51 31.73 -13.95
CA ALA A 365 -6.18 31.60 -13.34
C ALA A 365 -6.06 30.37 -12.42
N ALA A 366 -7.14 29.99 -11.72
CA ALA A 366 -7.23 28.73 -11.00
C ALA A 366 -7.20 27.51 -11.95
N THR A 367 -7.83 27.63 -13.13
CA THR A 367 -7.84 26.59 -14.18
C THR A 367 -6.45 26.37 -14.77
N GLU A 368 -5.69 27.43 -15.08
CA GLU A 368 -4.31 27.28 -15.55
C GLU A 368 -3.39 26.66 -14.48
N LEU A 369 -3.54 27.04 -13.21
CA LEU A 369 -2.78 26.41 -12.12
C LEU A 369 -3.10 24.91 -12.00
N ALA A 370 -4.39 24.54 -12.03
CA ALA A 370 -4.79 23.14 -12.01
C ALA A 370 -4.22 22.37 -13.23
N ARG A 371 -4.28 22.95 -14.43
CA ARG A 371 -3.72 22.40 -15.68
C ARG A 371 -2.20 22.19 -15.62
N GLU A 372 -1.46 23.15 -15.06
CA GLU A 372 -0.02 23.02 -14.80
C GLU A 372 0.26 21.82 -13.87
N CYS A 373 -0.50 21.71 -12.78
CA CYS A 373 -0.35 20.62 -11.82
C CYS A 373 -0.74 19.25 -12.41
N VAL A 374 -1.78 19.14 -13.25
CA VAL A 374 -2.09 17.88 -13.99
C VAL A 374 -0.90 17.46 -14.87
N ARG A 375 -0.28 18.41 -15.58
CA ARG A 375 0.90 18.14 -16.43
C ARG A 375 2.12 17.71 -15.62
N ALA A 376 2.31 18.29 -14.44
CA ALA A 376 3.45 18.02 -13.57
C ALA A 376 3.33 16.68 -12.80
N ILE A 377 2.21 16.44 -12.10
CA ILE A 377 2.05 15.24 -11.24
C ILE A 377 1.51 14.00 -11.99
N GLN A 378 1.02 14.17 -13.22
CA GLN A 378 0.45 13.10 -14.06
C GLN A 378 -0.57 12.21 -13.31
N PRO A 379 -1.66 12.80 -12.79
CA PRO A 379 -2.53 12.15 -11.83
C PRO A 379 -3.35 11.00 -12.44
N VAL A 380 -3.57 9.93 -11.67
CA VAL A 380 -4.42 8.79 -12.11
C VAL A 380 -5.91 9.12 -12.16
N PHE A 381 -6.33 10.20 -11.48
CA PHE A 381 -7.63 10.85 -11.57
C PHE A 381 -7.55 12.24 -10.90
N ILE A 382 -8.48 13.12 -11.24
CA ILE A 382 -8.77 14.33 -10.44
C ILE A 382 -9.74 13.92 -9.32
N THR A 383 -9.64 14.49 -8.13
CA THR A 383 -10.54 14.23 -6.99
C THR A 383 -11.12 15.52 -6.43
N ALA A 384 -12.37 15.49 -6.01
CA ALA A 384 -13.03 16.63 -5.37
C ALA A 384 -14.11 16.14 -4.41
N ALA A 385 -14.38 16.95 -3.38
CA ALA A 385 -15.54 16.79 -2.49
C ALA A 385 -16.63 17.80 -2.86
N THR A 386 -17.90 17.43 -2.76
CA THR A 386 -19.01 18.39 -2.80
C THR A 386 -19.45 18.75 -1.38
N PRO A 387 -19.98 19.97 -1.18
CA PRO A 387 -20.88 20.25 -0.05
C PRO A 387 -22.05 19.26 0.00
N ASP A 388 -22.69 19.13 1.16
CA ASP A 388 -23.96 18.41 1.28
C ASP A 388 -25.12 19.21 0.65
N GLY A 389 -26.12 18.50 0.13
CA GLY A 389 -27.21 19.13 -0.64
C GLY A 389 -26.82 19.61 -2.05
N PHE A 390 -25.66 19.18 -2.57
CA PHE A 390 -25.20 19.55 -3.92
C PHE A 390 -26.20 19.13 -5.01
N SER A 391 -26.71 20.13 -5.74
CA SER A 391 -27.62 19.95 -6.87
C SER A 391 -26.88 20.14 -8.19
N TYR A 392 -27.11 19.24 -9.16
CA TYR A 392 -26.67 19.41 -10.54
C TYR A 392 -27.87 19.43 -11.49
N ALA A 393 -28.08 20.56 -12.16
CA ALA A 393 -29.06 20.73 -13.23
C ALA A 393 -28.40 20.51 -14.59
N ARG A 394 -29.18 20.18 -15.62
CA ARG A 394 -28.65 19.94 -16.99
C ARG A 394 -28.65 21.23 -17.82
N ASP A 395 -28.34 22.35 -17.16
CA ASP A 395 -28.41 23.70 -17.72
C ASP A 395 -27.03 24.17 -18.22
N CYS A 396 -26.99 25.16 -19.11
CA CYS A 396 -25.75 25.63 -19.72
C CYS A 396 -24.95 26.57 -18.79
N VAL A 397 -23.62 26.49 -18.87
CA VAL A 397 -22.71 27.45 -18.20
C VAL A 397 -22.91 28.85 -18.81
N PRO A 398 -22.99 29.92 -17.99
CA PRO A 398 -22.96 31.30 -18.51
C PRO A 398 -21.62 31.64 -19.17
N ASP A 399 -21.66 32.32 -20.31
CA ASP A 399 -20.47 32.88 -20.95
C ASP A 399 -19.74 33.87 -20.02
N GLY A 400 -18.40 33.92 -20.11
CA GLY A 400 -17.55 34.86 -19.38
C GLY A 400 -17.04 34.40 -18.00
N LEU A 401 -17.58 33.31 -17.44
CA LEU A 401 -17.30 32.83 -16.07
C LEU A 401 -15.79 32.69 -15.71
N LEU A 402 -14.92 32.41 -16.67
CA LEU A 402 -13.47 32.28 -16.41
C LEU A 402 -12.78 33.62 -16.11
N GLU A 403 -13.39 34.74 -16.52
CA GLU A 403 -12.89 36.10 -16.29
C GLU A 403 -13.42 36.70 -14.97
N ASP A 404 -14.44 36.09 -14.36
CA ASP A 404 -15.05 36.56 -13.11
C ASP A 404 -14.04 36.60 -11.95
N ASN A 405 -14.10 37.69 -11.19
CA ASN A 405 -13.27 37.90 -10.02
C ASN A 405 -13.80 37.10 -8.81
N LEU A 406 -13.03 36.11 -8.37
CA LEU A 406 -13.33 35.22 -7.24
C LEU A 406 -13.38 35.94 -5.88
N SER A 407 -12.92 37.20 -5.80
CA SER A 407 -13.10 38.05 -4.61
C SER A 407 -14.30 39.00 -4.70
N SER A 408 -15.24 38.76 -5.63
CA SER A 408 -16.52 39.46 -5.72
C SER A 408 -17.62 38.72 -4.95
N ALA A 409 -18.80 39.35 -4.79
CA ALA A 409 -19.93 38.77 -4.06
C ALA A 409 -20.63 37.61 -4.81
N SER A 410 -20.36 37.44 -6.10
CA SER A 410 -20.92 36.38 -6.96
C SER A 410 -19.86 35.31 -7.25
N ALA A 411 -19.41 34.61 -6.21
CA ALA A 411 -18.51 33.47 -6.38
C ALA A 411 -19.21 32.32 -7.14
N PRO A 412 -18.50 31.56 -7.99
CA PRO A 412 -19.12 30.55 -8.84
C PRO A 412 -19.62 29.37 -8.02
N SER A 413 -20.79 28.84 -8.40
CA SER A 413 -21.40 27.67 -7.76
C SER A 413 -20.59 26.38 -8.01
N PRO A 414 -20.74 25.33 -7.17
CA PRO A 414 -20.08 24.05 -7.38
C PRO A 414 -20.36 23.42 -8.77
N GLN A 415 -21.56 23.62 -9.32
CA GLN A 415 -21.86 23.20 -10.69
C GLN A 415 -21.04 23.99 -11.73
N GLN A 416 -21.03 25.32 -11.63
CA GLN A 416 -20.24 26.17 -12.55
C GLN A 416 -18.75 25.81 -12.53
N VAL A 417 -18.20 25.43 -11.36
CA VAL A 417 -16.82 24.93 -11.21
C VAL A 417 -16.63 23.56 -11.87
N LEU A 418 -17.58 22.63 -11.72
CA LEU A 418 -17.53 21.34 -12.42
C LEU A 418 -17.52 21.52 -13.94
N ASP A 419 -18.49 22.27 -14.47
CA ASP A 419 -18.72 22.39 -15.91
C ASP A 419 -17.65 23.24 -16.63
N ALA A 420 -17.11 24.29 -15.97
CA ALA A 420 -16.12 25.19 -16.58
C ALA A 420 -14.64 24.84 -16.28
N VAL A 421 -14.36 24.06 -15.24
CA VAL A 421 -12.97 23.74 -14.82
C VAL A 421 -12.73 22.24 -14.79
N ILE A 422 -13.45 21.51 -13.94
CA ILE A 422 -13.07 20.13 -13.58
C ILE A 422 -13.36 19.15 -14.73
N LEU A 423 -14.55 19.20 -15.33
CA LEU A 423 -14.93 18.33 -16.44
C LEU A 423 -14.14 18.65 -17.73
N PRO A 424 -13.85 19.92 -18.08
CA PRO A 424 -12.88 20.26 -19.12
C PRO A 424 -11.47 19.70 -18.88
N LEU A 425 -10.93 19.76 -17.65
CA LEU A 425 -9.63 19.16 -17.33
C LEU A 425 -9.65 17.62 -17.47
N CYS A 426 -10.72 16.96 -17.03
CA CYS A 426 -10.89 15.51 -17.24
C CYS A 426 -10.85 15.14 -18.74
N ARG A 427 -11.45 15.97 -19.60
CA ARG A 427 -11.44 15.80 -21.07
C ARG A 427 -10.09 16.14 -21.71
N GLU A 428 -9.41 17.20 -21.29
CA GLU A 428 -8.09 17.61 -21.83
C GLU A 428 -7.02 16.52 -21.62
N PHE A 429 -7.14 15.72 -20.55
CA PHE A 429 -6.10 14.77 -20.12
C PHE A 429 -6.52 13.28 -20.07
N ASP A 430 -7.75 12.91 -20.47
CA ASP A 430 -8.33 11.55 -20.32
C ASP A 430 -8.22 10.98 -18.88
N VAL A 431 -8.36 11.86 -17.88
CA VAL A 431 -8.32 11.48 -16.46
C VAL A 431 -9.74 11.38 -15.89
N PRO A 432 -10.09 10.33 -15.13
CA PRO A 432 -11.35 10.26 -14.42
C PRO A 432 -11.53 11.39 -13.40
N LEU A 433 -12.78 11.64 -13.02
CA LEU A 433 -13.13 12.42 -11.85
C LEU A 433 -13.56 11.51 -10.70
N SER A 434 -12.93 11.65 -9.54
CA SER A 434 -13.30 10.99 -8.29
C SER A 434 -14.12 11.93 -7.41
N LEU A 435 -15.44 11.72 -7.40
CA LEU A 435 -16.37 12.51 -6.59
C LEU A 435 -16.60 11.86 -5.22
N ARG A 436 -16.47 12.69 -4.19
CA ARG A 436 -16.81 12.41 -2.79
C ARG A 436 -17.99 13.30 -2.40
N MET A 437 -19.14 12.72 -2.04
CA MET A 437 -20.37 13.50 -1.81
C MET A 437 -21.00 13.25 -0.43
N GLY A 438 -21.67 14.27 0.12
CA GLY A 438 -22.40 14.21 1.39
C GLY A 438 -21.63 14.67 2.64
N THR A 439 -20.55 15.44 2.49
CA THR A 439 -19.86 16.06 3.65
C THR A 439 -20.53 17.35 4.05
N ARG A 440 -20.98 17.44 5.31
CA ARG A 440 -21.38 18.70 5.93
C ARG A 440 -20.20 19.27 6.69
N ARG A 441 -19.60 20.35 6.20
CA ARG A 441 -18.44 20.98 6.83
C ARG A 441 -18.82 21.72 8.12
N ALA A 442 -17.90 21.73 9.08
CA ALA A 442 -17.92 22.55 10.29
C ALA A 442 -19.26 22.52 11.10
N VAL A 443 -19.84 21.33 11.29
CA VAL A 443 -20.97 21.10 12.21
C VAL A 443 -20.62 21.51 13.66
N SER A 444 -19.35 21.35 14.05
CA SER A 444 -18.79 21.86 15.30
C SER A 444 -17.45 22.57 15.02
N PRO A 445 -17.47 23.88 14.67
CA PRO A 445 -16.27 24.58 14.18
C PRO A 445 -15.09 24.59 15.16
N SER A 446 -15.35 24.50 16.47
CA SER A 446 -14.32 24.43 17.52
C SER A 446 -13.50 23.13 17.50
N LEU A 447 -13.97 22.08 16.82
CA LEU A 447 -13.25 20.83 16.63
C LEU A 447 -12.37 20.81 15.36
N GLY A 448 -12.38 21.86 14.54
CA GLY A 448 -11.62 21.91 13.29
C GLY A 448 -11.96 20.73 12.36
N LEU A 449 -10.96 19.97 11.91
CA LEU A 449 -11.15 18.77 11.08
C LEU A 449 -11.96 17.65 11.78
N ALA A 450 -12.04 17.64 13.11
CA ALA A 450 -12.91 16.73 13.86
C ALA A 450 -14.37 17.23 13.97
N GLY A 451 -14.65 18.43 13.44
CA GLY A 451 -15.93 19.12 13.50
C GLY A 451 -16.82 18.99 12.27
N ASP A 452 -16.36 18.32 11.22
CA ASP A 452 -17.16 17.97 10.05
C ASP A 452 -18.18 16.85 10.38
N GLY A 453 -19.14 16.62 9.50
CA GLY A 453 -20.18 15.62 9.67
C GLY A 453 -20.82 15.16 8.36
N VAL A 454 -21.96 14.49 8.48
CA VAL A 454 -22.68 13.86 7.37
C VAL A 454 -23.90 14.70 6.97
N GLY A 455 -24.11 14.85 5.66
CA GLY A 455 -25.34 15.38 5.07
C GLY A 455 -25.80 14.54 3.88
N SER A 456 -26.87 14.99 3.21
CA SER A 456 -27.39 14.31 2.00
C SER A 456 -26.46 14.52 0.82
N ALA A 457 -26.27 13.49 -0.01
CA ALA A 457 -25.57 13.61 -1.28
C ALA A 457 -26.47 13.95 -2.47
N GLU A 458 -27.81 13.94 -2.31
CA GLU A 458 -28.77 14.23 -3.40
C GLU A 458 -28.45 13.49 -4.71
N LEU A 459 -28.35 12.15 -4.66
CA LEU A 459 -27.74 11.33 -5.72
C LEU A 459 -28.41 11.39 -7.11
N ARG A 460 -29.58 12.01 -7.22
CA ARG A 460 -30.12 12.47 -8.51
C ARG A 460 -29.12 13.34 -9.28
N SER A 461 -28.35 14.19 -8.60
CA SER A 461 -27.27 15.01 -9.15
C SER A 461 -26.17 14.15 -9.79
N LEU A 462 -25.79 13.05 -9.15
CA LEU A 462 -24.82 12.08 -9.71
C LEU A 462 -25.40 11.40 -10.97
N GLY A 463 -26.69 11.06 -10.95
CA GLY A 463 -27.38 10.54 -12.13
C GLY A 463 -27.36 11.51 -13.32
N HIS A 464 -27.70 12.78 -13.09
CA HIS A 464 -27.62 13.83 -14.12
C HIS A 464 -26.17 14.05 -14.61
N LEU A 465 -25.18 14.07 -13.71
CA LEU A 465 -23.75 14.21 -14.06
C LEU A 465 -23.27 13.09 -14.99
N CYS A 466 -23.58 11.84 -14.65
CA CYS A 466 -23.18 10.67 -15.44
C CYS A 466 -23.93 10.59 -16.79
N GLU A 467 -25.18 11.05 -16.85
CA GLU A 467 -25.99 11.13 -18.08
C GLU A 467 -25.50 12.23 -19.04
N ALA A 468 -25.12 13.39 -18.52
CA ALA A 468 -24.65 14.54 -19.31
C ALA A 468 -23.20 14.37 -19.80
N ASN A 469 -22.36 13.65 -19.05
CA ASN A 469 -20.92 13.52 -19.32
C ASN A 469 -20.55 12.05 -19.59
N GLN A 470 -21.17 11.43 -20.60
CA GLN A 470 -21.01 10.00 -20.94
C GLN A 470 -19.60 9.63 -21.44
N ASP A 471 -18.81 10.65 -21.78
CA ASP A 471 -17.40 10.59 -22.17
C ASP A 471 -16.43 10.68 -20.97
N VAL A 472 -16.89 11.13 -19.80
CA VAL A 472 -16.09 11.27 -18.58
C VAL A 472 -16.27 10.05 -17.67
N LYS A 473 -15.15 9.46 -17.21
CA LYS A 473 -15.11 8.38 -16.22
C LYS A 473 -15.31 8.96 -14.81
N PHE A 474 -16.34 8.51 -14.10
CA PHE A 474 -16.62 8.86 -12.70
C PHE A 474 -16.24 7.72 -11.76
N LEU A 475 -15.28 7.98 -10.87
CA LEU A 475 -15.04 7.22 -9.65
C LEU A 475 -15.91 7.84 -8.55
N PHE A 476 -16.58 7.03 -7.73
CA PHE A 476 -17.54 7.58 -6.75
C PHE A 476 -17.52 6.91 -5.39
N THR A 477 -17.68 7.74 -4.35
CA THR A 477 -18.02 7.30 -2.99
C THR A 477 -18.91 8.33 -2.30
N VAL A 478 -19.80 7.86 -1.41
CA VAL A 478 -20.76 8.68 -0.67
C VAL A 478 -20.54 8.53 0.83
N LEU A 479 -20.71 9.62 1.58
CA LEU A 479 -20.46 9.66 3.03
C LEU A 479 -21.63 9.14 3.86
N SER A 480 -22.85 9.40 3.42
CA SER A 480 -24.07 8.95 4.12
C SER A 480 -24.29 7.44 3.95
N ARG A 481 -24.78 6.79 5.02
CA ARG A 481 -25.16 5.38 5.01
C ARG A 481 -26.42 5.12 4.17
N THR A 482 -27.40 6.02 4.21
CA THR A 482 -28.68 5.87 3.48
C THR A 482 -28.48 5.82 1.97
N ASP A 483 -27.52 6.60 1.49
CA ASP A 483 -27.32 6.91 0.08
C ASP A 483 -26.56 5.76 -0.64
N GLN A 484 -25.93 4.85 0.12
CA GLN A 484 -25.15 3.72 -0.40
C GLN A 484 -25.98 2.77 -1.27
N HIS A 485 -27.26 2.59 -0.96
CA HIS A 485 -28.16 1.74 -1.75
C HIS A 485 -28.41 2.36 -3.14
N GLU A 486 -28.78 3.64 -3.19
CA GLU A 486 -29.02 4.34 -4.46
C GLU A 486 -27.72 4.47 -5.27
N ALA A 487 -26.58 4.72 -4.64
CA ALA A 487 -25.27 4.73 -5.31
C ALA A 487 -24.98 3.40 -6.03
N ALA A 488 -25.27 2.25 -5.39
CA ALA A 488 -25.14 0.94 -6.01
C ALA A 488 -26.14 0.73 -7.16
N VAL A 489 -27.39 1.18 -7.01
CA VAL A 489 -28.38 1.14 -8.10
C VAL A 489 -27.93 1.98 -9.29
N LEU A 490 -27.42 3.19 -9.09
CA LEU A 490 -26.88 4.07 -10.14
C LEU A 490 -25.70 3.43 -10.88
N ALA A 491 -24.80 2.75 -10.16
CA ALA A 491 -23.69 2.00 -10.76
C ALA A 491 -24.15 0.81 -11.63
N THR A 492 -25.39 0.32 -11.50
CA THR A 492 -25.97 -0.63 -12.47
C THR A 492 -26.46 0.02 -13.76
N LYS A 493 -26.60 1.36 -13.82
CA LYS A 493 -27.14 2.10 -14.98
C LYS A 493 -26.04 2.78 -15.79
N PHE A 494 -25.09 3.42 -15.10
CA PHE A 494 -24.09 4.27 -15.74
C PHE A 494 -22.79 3.51 -15.99
N ARG A 495 -22.50 3.19 -17.26
CA ARG A 495 -21.26 2.49 -17.65
C ARG A 495 -19.99 3.30 -17.34
N ASN A 496 -20.13 4.60 -17.13
CA ASN A 496 -19.10 5.56 -16.77
C ASN A 496 -19.04 5.82 -15.26
N LEU A 497 -19.72 5.04 -14.41
CA LEU A 497 -19.67 5.15 -12.94
C LEU A 497 -19.04 3.90 -12.31
N HIS A 498 -18.10 4.08 -11.37
CA HIS A 498 -17.46 2.99 -10.61
C HIS A 498 -17.36 3.34 -9.12
N LEU A 499 -17.95 2.50 -8.27
CA LEU A 499 -17.93 2.71 -6.82
C LEU A 499 -16.61 2.27 -6.19
N TRP A 500 -16.13 3.06 -5.24
CA TRP A 500 -15.00 2.70 -4.40
C TRP A 500 -15.24 2.98 -2.91
N GLY A 501 -14.71 2.12 -2.06
CA GLY A 501 -14.54 2.40 -0.63
C GLY A 501 -15.81 2.46 0.21
N CYS A 502 -15.61 2.46 1.53
CA CYS A 502 -16.60 2.89 2.52
C CYS A 502 -16.03 4.11 3.23
N TRP A 503 -16.31 5.31 2.71
CA TRP A 503 -15.58 6.52 3.07
C TRP A 503 -15.92 7.03 4.48
N TRP A 504 -14.88 7.48 5.19
CA TRP A 504 -14.93 8.19 6.47
C TRP A 504 -15.93 7.62 7.49
N TYR A 505 -17.10 8.23 7.73
CA TYR A 505 -18.08 7.73 8.71
C TYR A 505 -18.70 6.38 8.31
N CYS A 506 -18.69 6.00 7.03
CA CYS A 506 -19.05 4.65 6.59
C CYS A 506 -17.92 3.62 6.81
N ASN A 507 -16.71 4.03 7.24
CA ASN A 507 -15.59 3.13 7.52
C ASN A 507 -15.67 2.48 8.92
N GLN A 508 -16.85 1.94 9.24
CA GLN A 508 -17.18 1.26 10.49
C GLN A 508 -17.58 -0.19 10.18
N PRO A 509 -17.14 -1.22 10.95
CA PRO A 509 -17.28 -2.62 10.52
C PRO A 509 -18.72 -3.09 10.20
N SER A 510 -19.73 -2.55 10.87
CA SER A 510 -21.14 -2.79 10.57
C SER A 510 -21.55 -2.23 9.21
N VAL A 511 -21.25 -0.96 8.95
CA VAL A 511 -21.58 -0.26 7.69
C VAL A 511 -20.78 -0.83 6.52
N VAL A 512 -19.48 -1.12 6.71
CA VAL A 512 -18.65 -1.78 5.69
C VAL A 512 -19.24 -3.13 5.30
N SER A 513 -19.72 -3.92 6.27
CA SER A 513 -20.33 -5.23 6.00
C SER A 513 -21.63 -5.13 5.21
N GLU A 514 -22.51 -4.20 5.59
CA GLU A 514 -23.78 -3.92 4.91
C GLU A 514 -23.55 -3.42 3.47
N VAL A 515 -22.77 -2.36 3.30
CA VAL A 515 -22.49 -1.72 2.01
C VAL A 515 -21.78 -2.68 1.05
N THR A 516 -20.86 -3.49 1.56
CA THR A 516 -20.15 -4.48 0.72
C THR A 516 -21.06 -5.64 0.32
N SER A 517 -21.95 -6.11 1.19
CA SER A 517 -22.94 -7.14 0.84
C SER A 517 -23.87 -6.65 -0.27
N LEU A 518 -24.43 -5.45 -0.10
CA LEU A 518 -25.31 -4.79 -1.06
C LEU A 518 -24.62 -4.58 -2.42
N ARG A 519 -23.37 -4.10 -2.43
CA ARG A 519 -22.60 -3.94 -3.67
C ARG A 519 -22.23 -5.28 -4.32
N LEU A 520 -21.92 -6.33 -3.56
CA LEU A 520 -21.72 -7.69 -4.11
C LEU A 520 -23.00 -8.22 -4.76
N GLU A 521 -24.16 -7.98 -4.15
CA GLU A 521 -25.47 -8.42 -4.65
C GLU A 521 -25.90 -7.69 -5.93
N MET A 522 -25.61 -6.39 -6.05
CA MET A 522 -25.99 -5.58 -7.23
C MET A 522 -24.95 -5.55 -8.35
N LEU A 523 -23.65 -5.64 -8.03
CA LEU A 523 -22.54 -5.38 -8.97
C LEU A 523 -21.61 -6.59 -9.16
N GLY A 524 -21.73 -7.64 -8.34
CA GLY A 524 -20.72 -8.68 -8.24
C GLY A 524 -19.38 -8.09 -7.81
N THR A 525 -18.30 -8.41 -8.50
CA THR A 525 -16.95 -7.88 -8.19
C THR A 525 -16.61 -6.57 -8.91
N LYS A 526 -17.58 -5.90 -9.55
CA LYS A 526 -17.39 -4.68 -10.37
C LYS A 526 -17.39 -3.37 -9.55
N PHE A 527 -16.72 -3.38 -8.40
CA PHE A 527 -16.48 -2.21 -7.56
C PHE A 527 -15.17 -2.38 -6.80
N THR A 528 -14.60 -1.30 -6.27
CA THR A 528 -13.45 -1.37 -5.37
C THR A 528 -13.93 -1.41 -3.92
N PHE A 529 -13.61 -2.49 -3.22
CA PHE A 529 -14.17 -2.77 -1.88
C PHE A 529 -13.81 -1.70 -0.84
N GLN A 530 -12.53 -1.34 -0.72
CA GLN A 530 -12.07 -0.42 0.32
C GLN A 530 -11.01 0.57 -0.17
N ALA A 531 -10.91 1.70 0.51
CA ALA A 531 -9.76 2.60 0.53
C ALA A 531 -9.51 3.03 1.99
N SER A 532 -8.26 3.28 2.40
CA SER A 532 -7.98 3.60 3.82
C SER A 532 -8.40 5.02 4.21
N SER A 533 -8.30 5.98 3.28
CA SER A 533 -8.30 7.42 3.58
C SER A 533 -7.28 7.80 4.66
N ALA A 534 -6.16 7.07 4.73
CA ALA A 534 -5.13 7.24 5.75
C ALA A 534 -4.51 8.65 5.70
N ARG A 535 -4.32 9.25 6.88
CA ARG A 535 -3.55 10.50 7.09
C ARG A 535 -2.23 10.28 7.84
N VAL A 536 -1.98 9.06 8.32
CA VAL A 536 -0.77 8.64 9.03
C VAL A 536 -0.41 7.24 8.52
N HIS A 537 0.85 6.97 8.15
CA HIS A 537 1.22 5.73 7.45
C HIS A 537 0.89 4.45 8.24
N ASP A 538 1.03 4.50 9.56
CA ASP A 538 0.60 3.51 10.55
C ASP A 538 -0.85 3.01 10.38
N GLN A 539 -1.74 3.84 9.82
CA GLN A 539 -3.15 3.51 9.63
C GLN A 539 -3.35 2.46 8.55
N LEU A 540 -2.44 2.37 7.57
CA LEU A 540 -2.52 1.38 6.49
C LEU A 540 -2.58 -0.05 7.05
N ILE A 541 -1.84 -0.34 8.12
CA ILE A 541 -1.82 -1.66 8.75
C ILE A 541 -3.22 -2.05 9.24
N TYR A 542 -3.81 -1.32 10.19
CA TYR A 542 -5.11 -1.73 10.73
C TYR A 542 -6.23 -1.62 9.70
N LYS A 543 -6.24 -0.56 8.86
CA LYS A 543 -7.26 -0.37 7.82
C LYS A 543 -7.30 -1.58 6.88
N TRP A 544 -6.15 -2.06 6.41
CA TRP A 544 -6.12 -3.20 5.49
C TRP A 544 -6.23 -4.57 6.17
N ILE A 545 -5.74 -4.75 7.40
CA ILE A 545 -5.99 -5.98 8.17
C ILE A 545 -7.50 -6.14 8.46
N HIS A 546 -8.17 -5.07 8.90
CA HIS A 546 -9.60 -5.09 9.19
C HIS A 546 -10.43 -5.27 7.91
N ALA A 547 -10.09 -4.54 6.84
CA ALA A 547 -10.72 -4.70 5.53
C ALA A 547 -10.62 -6.16 5.02
N ARG A 548 -9.42 -6.76 5.04
CA ARG A 548 -9.22 -8.17 4.64
C ARG A 548 -10.03 -9.14 5.51
N SER A 549 -10.02 -8.95 6.84
CA SER A 549 -10.81 -9.80 7.75
C SER A 549 -12.32 -9.72 7.49
N MET A 550 -12.84 -8.55 7.13
CA MET A 550 -14.25 -8.39 6.72
C MET A 550 -14.50 -9.03 5.35
N LEU A 551 -13.66 -8.76 4.36
CA LEU A 551 -13.79 -9.29 3.00
C LEU A 551 -13.84 -10.82 2.99
N SER A 552 -12.94 -11.50 3.73
CA SER A 552 -12.94 -12.96 3.83
C SER A 552 -14.28 -13.50 4.36
N LYS A 553 -14.84 -12.89 5.41
CA LYS A 553 -16.14 -13.33 6.00
C LYS A 553 -17.30 -13.16 5.02
N LEU A 554 -17.36 -12.01 4.34
CA LEU A 554 -18.41 -11.71 3.36
C LEU A 554 -18.35 -12.64 2.15
N LEU A 555 -17.13 -12.86 1.61
CA LEU A 555 -16.93 -13.79 0.49
C LEU A 555 -17.23 -15.24 0.90
N VAL A 556 -16.89 -15.67 2.13
CA VAL A 556 -17.27 -17.00 2.62
C VAL A 556 -18.80 -17.19 2.62
N SER A 557 -19.57 -16.19 3.05
CA SER A 557 -21.04 -16.24 2.95
C SER A 557 -21.47 -16.36 1.48
N LYS A 558 -21.08 -15.41 0.62
CA LYS A 558 -21.56 -15.34 -0.76
C LYS A 558 -21.15 -16.53 -1.63
N TYR A 559 -19.94 -17.08 -1.44
CA TYR A 559 -19.55 -18.30 -2.14
C TYR A 559 -20.21 -19.57 -1.56
N THR A 560 -20.55 -19.59 -0.28
CA THR A 560 -21.32 -20.71 0.31
C THR A 560 -22.77 -20.70 -0.21
N GLU A 561 -23.41 -19.52 -0.24
CA GLU A 561 -24.71 -19.28 -0.88
C GLU A 561 -24.69 -19.73 -2.35
N LEU A 562 -23.66 -19.34 -3.10
CA LEU A 562 -23.49 -19.72 -4.51
C LEU A 562 -23.28 -21.23 -4.68
N MET A 563 -22.40 -21.87 -3.91
CA MET A 563 -22.16 -23.32 -3.99
C MET A 563 -23.39 -24.16 -3.61
N ALA A 564 -24.25 -23.67 -2.71
CA ALA A 564 -25.51 -24.33 -2.36
C ALA A 564 -26.50 -24.43 -3.54
N THR A 565 -26.34 -23.62 -4.59
CA THR A 565 -27.11 -23.74 -5.85
C THR A 565 -26.63 -24.87 -6.77
N GLY A 566 -25.51 -25.52 -6.43
CA GLY A 566 -24.80 -26.46 -7.31
C GLY A 566 -23.75 -25.81 -8.21
N TYR A 567 -23.57 -24.49 -8.16
CA TYR A 567 -22.51 -23.79 -8.87
C TYR A 567 -21.12 -24.20 -8.35
N ARG A 568 -20.23 -24.63 -9.25
CA ARG A 568 -18.88 -25.08 -8.89
C ARG A 568 -17.87 -23.93 -8.91
N VAL A 569 -17.35 -23.58 -7.73
CA VAL A 569 -16.33 -22.54 -7.54
C VAL A 569 -14.93 -23.15 -7.62
N SER A 570 -14.01 -22.51 -8.33
CA SER A 570 -12.58 -22.88 -8.31
C SER A 570 -11.73 -21.87 -7.56
N ARG A 571 -10.53 -22.28 -7.14
CA ARG A 571 -9.53 -21.35 -6.56
C ARG A 571 -9.10 -20.24 -7.53
N GLY A 572 -9.26 -20.45 -8.85
CA GLY A 572 -9.03 -19.43 -9.87
C GLY A 572 -10.11 -18.34 -9.90
N ASP A 573 -11.37 -18.70 -9.62
CA ASP A 573 -12.46 -17.75 -9.47
C ASP A 573 -12.24 -16.85 -8.26
N LEU A 574 -11.94 -17.46 -7.10
CA LEU A 574 -11.63 -16.74 -5.86
C LEU A 574 -10.52 -15.71 -6.10
N ARG A 575 -9.41 -16.11 -6.72
CA ARG A 575 -8.26 -15.23 -7.01
C ARG A 575 -8.62 -14.04 -7.90
N ARG A 576 -9.35 -14.29 -8.99
CA ARG A 576 -9.85 -13.25 -9.91
C ARG A 576 -10.68 -12.22 -9.15
N ASP A 577 -11.64 -12.70 -8.39
CA ASP A 577 -12.70 -11.88 -7.81
C ASP A 577 -12.24 -11.15 -6.53
N VAL A 578 -11.35 -11.76 -5.74
CA VAL A 578 -10.59 -11.08 -4.68
C VAL A 578 -9.69 -10.00 -5.27
N GLY A 579 -8.90 -10.31 -6.30
CA GLY A 579 -8.01 -9.35 -6.95
C GLY A 579 -8.75 -8.15 -7.55
N ARG A 580 -9.95 -8.38 -8.08
CA ARG A 580 -10.89 -7.34 -8.53
C ARG A 580 -11.33 -6.40 -7.42
N LEU A 581 -11.90 -6.95 -6.35
CA LEU A 581 -12.40 -6.18 -5.20
C LEU A 581 -11.29 -5.38 -4.51
N LEU A 582 -10.09 -5.93 -4.43
CA LEU A 582 -8.91 -5.28 -3.84
C LEU A 582 -8.20 -4.27 -4.77
N GLY A 583 -8.79 -3.93 -5.92
CA GLY A 583 -8.30 -2.85 -6.79
C GLY A 583 -8.24 -3.17 -8.28
N GLY A 584 -8.25 -4.45 -8.66
CA GLY A 584 -8.26 -4.86 -10.07
C GLY A 584 -9.43 -4.26 -10.86
N SER A 585 -10.61 -4.13 -10.25
CA SER A 585 -11.78 -3.50 -10.90
C SER A 585 -11.61 -2.00 -11.09
N PHE A 586 -10.76 -1.33 -10.30
CA PHE A 586 -10.37 0.06 -10.54
C PHE A 586 -9.39 0.16 -11.73
N GLU A 587 -8.37 -0.70 -11.81
CA GLU A 587 -7.47 -0.73 -12.98
C GLU A 587 -8.22 -1.14 -14.27
N GLU A 588 -9.18 -2.08 -14.21
CA GLU A 588 -10.11 -2.41 -15.31
C GLU A 588 -10.96 -1.19 -15.73
N PHE A 589 -11.42 -0.37 -14.77
CA PHE A 589 -12.23 0.82 -15.05
C PHE A 589 -11.40 2.00 -15.60
N LEU A 590 -10.16 2.21 -15.13
CA LEU A 590 -9.26 3.23 -15.71
C LEU A 590 -8.97 2.95 -17.19
N GLN A 591 -8.77 1.68 -17.54
CA GLN A 591 -8.49 1.21 -18.91
C GLN A 591 -9.74 1.16 -19.81
N LYS A 592 -10.93 1.41 -19.25
CA LYS A 592 -12.20 1.32 -19.97
C LYS A 592 -12.34 2.48 -20.95
N LYS A 593 -12.54 2.14 -22.22
CA LYS A 593 -13.03 3.08 -23.23
C LYS A 593 -14.55 3.25 -23.05
N LEU A 594 -15.02 4.49 -23.12
CA LEU A 594 -16.43 4.85 -23.11
C LEU A 594 -16.95 4.87 -24.55
#